data_AF-J7TVY1-F1
#
_entry.id   AF-J7TVY1-F1
#
_cell.length_a   1.000
_cell.length_b   1.000
_cell.length_c   1.000
_cell.angle_alpha   90.00
_cell.angle_beta   90.00
_cell.angle_gamma   90.00
#
_symmetry.space_group_name_H-M   'P 1'
#
loop_
_entity.id
_entity.type
_entity.pdbx_description
1 polymer ?
#
loop_
_entity_poly.entity_id
_entity_poly.type
_entity_poly.pdbx_seq_one_letter_code
_entity_poly.pdbx_strand_id
1 'polypeptide(L)'
;MTAEQFHQRIWEILEDLNSDYFQVVAAPAPEPQAVAAAEALTGVPVPAYYSAFCQRTNGLCVMAREEFWPEAELYSVGPAWTFWRGVVLLGFDSPDLPEWASVTAACERLADYEVTGVLPLMKVVGDGNIIWGLDKSGTPVEVAEGEITRLPADFTVCYEEQIRGLAERQSEMMERIAEQKRPAAE
;
A
#
# COMPACT_ATOMS: atom_id res chain seq x y z
N MET A 1 15.59 7.72 11.47
CA MET A 1 14.98 8.50 10.38
C MET A 1 14.07 9.57 10.98
N THR A 2 14.16 10.82 10.50
CA THR A 2 13.26 11.91 10.90
C THR A 2 11.99 11.93 10.04
N ALA A 3 10.98 12.72 10.42
CA ALA A 3 9.76 12.92 9.63
C ALA A 3 10.06 13.50 8.24
N GLU A 4 10.90 14.54 8.17
CA GLU A 4 11.32 15.14 6.90
C GLU A 4 12.07 14.14 6.01
N GLN A 5 12.99 13.35 6.58
CA GLN A 5 13.72 12.33 5.82
C GLN A 5 12.78 11.26 5.26
N PHE A 6 11.82 10.80 6.06
CA PHE A 6 10.82 9.84 5.60
C PHE A 6 9.98 10.43 4.47
N HIS A 7 9.42 11.63 4.68
CA HIS A 7 8.61 12.30 3.68
C HIS A 7 9.39 12.49 2.37
N GLN A 8 10.60 13.03 2.44
CA GLN A 8 11.46 13.20 1.25
C GLN A 8 11.70 11.86 0.54
N ARG A 9 12.07 10.81 1.29
CA ARG A 9 12.34 9.49 0.71
C ARG A 9 11.12 8.90 0.01
N ILE A 10 9.92 9.04 0.57
CA ILE A 10 8.69 8.55 -0.07
C ILE A 10 8.46 9.26 -1.40
N TRP A 11 8.67 10.58 -1.49
CA TRP A 11 8.49 11.30 -2.75
C TRP A 11 9.59 10.98 -3.77
N GLU A 12 10.85 10.85 -3.35
CA GLU A 12 11.94 10.40 -4.23
C GLU A 12 11.63 9.04 -4.88
N ILE A 13 11.09 8.09 -4.13
CA ILE A 13 10.66 6.78 -4.66
C ILE A 13 9.60 6.94 -5.76
N LEU A 14 8.75 7.96 -5.69
CA LEU A 14 7.69 8.21 -6.66
C LEU A 14 8.15 9.01 -7.87
N GLU A 15 9.31 9.66 -7.84
CA GLU A 15 9.83 10.43 -8.99
C GLU A 15 10.09 9.53 -10.21
N ASP A 16 10.39 8.25 -9.97
CA ASP A 16 10.63 7.26 -11.03
C ASP A 16 9.33 6.75 -11.69
N LEU A 17 8.16 7.05 -11.12
CA LEU A 17 6.89 6.64 -11.71
C LEU A 17 6.44 7.61 -12.80
N ASN A 18 6.02 7.05 -13.93
CA ASN A 18 5.43 7.85 -14.99
C ASN A 18 4.01 8.33 -14.60
N SER A 19 3.86 9.63 -14.39
CA SER A 19 2.59 10.27 -14.03
C SER A 19 1.51 10.21 -15.13
N ASP A 20 1.90 9.89 -16.36
CA ASP A 20 0.95 9.57 -17.44
C ASP A 20 0.21 8.26 -17.15
N TYR A 21 0.84 7.30 -16.47
CA TYR A 21 0.27 5.97 -16.20
C TYR A 21 -0.27 5.81 -14.78
N PHE A 22 0.22 6.62 -13.84
CA PHE A 22 -0.15 6.53 -12.43
C PHE A 22 -0.78 7.82 -11.92
N GLN A 23 -1.68 7.66 -10.97
CA GLN A 23 -2.21 8.74 -10.15
C GLN A 23 -1.79 8.53 -8.69
N VAL A 24 -1.48 9.64 -8.03
CA VAL A 24 -1.09 9.66 -6.63
C VAL A 24 -2.12 10.52 -5.89
N VAL A 25 -2.77 9.94 -4.89
CA VAL A 25 -3.80 10.59 -4.09
C VAL A 25 -3.52 10.37 -2.61
N ALA A 26 -3.91 11.33 -1.78
CA ALA A 26 -3.82 11.22 -0.33
C ALA A 26 -5.08 11.83 0.30
N ALA A 27 -5.46 11.29 1.45
CA ALA A 27 -6.54 11.79 2.27
C ALA A 27 -6.09 12.97 3.15
N PRO A 28 -7.05 13.76 3.68
CA PRO A 28 -6.76 14.78 4.69
C PRO A 28 -6.12 14.20 5.95
N ALA A 29 -5.53 15.09 6.74
CA ALA A 29 -4.92 14.77 8.03
C ALA A 29 -5.88 13.94 8.92
N PRO A 30 -5.34 12.99 9.71
CA PRO A 30 -6.15 12.11 10.52
C PRO A 30 -6.81 12.82 11.69
N GLU A 31 -7.84 12.20 12.25
CA GLU A 31 -8.45 12.69 13.49
C GLU A 31 -7.45 12.66 14.66
N PRO A 32 -7.54 13.59 15.63
CA PRO A 32 -6.57 13.68 16.73
C PRO A 32 -6.40 12.38 17.52
N GLN A 33 -7.45 11.58 17.67
CA GLN A 33 -7.45 10.32 18.39
C GLN A 33 -7.05 9.09 17.55
N ALA A 34 -6.97 9.21 16.22
CA ALA A 34 -6.86 8.05 15.33
C ALA A 34 -5.53 7.29 15.50
N VAL A 35 -4.43 8.02 15.74
CA VAL A 35 -3.11 7.42 16.02
C VAL A 35 -3.14 6.61 17.31
N ALA A 36 -3.71 7.19 18.39
CA ALA A 36 -3.81 6.52 19.68
C ALA A 36 -4.73 5.29 19.62
N ALA A 37 -5.80 5.33 18.81
CA ALA A 37 -6.67 4.19 18.58
C ALA A 37 -5.91 3.02 17.91
N ALA A 38 -5.11 3.31 16.88
CA ALA A 38 -4.28 2.30 16.22
C ALA A 38 -3.24 1.68 17.17
N GLU A 39 -2.60 2.48 18.03
CA GLU A 39 -1.68 1.98 19.06
C GLU A 39 -2.40 1.08 20.08
N ALA A 40 -3.62 1.46 20.50
CA ALA A 40 -4.41 0.67 21.44
C ALA A 40 -4.85 -0.69 20.84
N LEU A 41 -5.18 -0.72 19.55
CA LEU A 41 -5.58 -1.95 18.83
C LEU A 41 -4.42 -2.93 18.70
N THR A 42 -3.23 -2.43 18.35
CA THR A 42 -2.08 -3.28 18.00
C THR A 42 -1.14 -3.55 19.16
N GLY A 43 -1.13 -2.67 20.18
CA GLY A 43 -0.11 -2.63 21.20
C GLY A 43 1.28 -2.31 20.65
N VAL A 44 1.37 -1.75 19.44
CA VAL A 44 2.60 -1.32 18.77
C VAL A 44 2.60 0.21 18.73
N PRO A 45 3.67 0.88 19.20
CA PRO A 45 3.76 2.32 19.11
C PRO A 45 3.91 2.78 17.66
N VAL A 46 3.17 3.82 17.28
CA VAL A 46 3.27 4.41 15.94
C VAL A 46 4.55 5.25 15.88
N PRO A 47 5.44 5.02 14.89
CA PRO A 47 6.63 5.83 14.76
C PRO A 47 6.28 7.30 14.51
N ALA A 48 6.97 8.21 15.21
CA ALA A 48 6.74 9.65 15.08
C ALA A 48 6.90 10.16 13.64
N TYR A 49 7.82 9.59 12.87
CA TYR A 49 8.01 9.95 11.46
C TYR A 49 6.77 9.62 10.61
N TYR A 50 6.09 8.50 10.89
CA TYR A 50 4.94 8.04 10.13
C TYR A 50 3.69 8.83 10.50
N SER A 51 3.46 9.05 11.80
CA SER A 51 2.39 9.94 12.26
C SER A 51 2.53 11.35 11.68
N ALA A 52 3.73 11.93 11.72
CA ALA A 52 4.00 13.25 11.12
C ALA A 52 3.81 13.27 9.59
N PHE A 53 4.13 12.16 8.91
CA PHE A 53 3.83 12.00 7.49
C PHE A 53 2.33 11.99 7.23
N CYS A 54 1.55 11.22 7.99
CA CYS A 54 0.08 11.17 7.84
C CYS A 54 -0.59 12.52 8.14
N GLN A 55 0.00 13.39 8.96
CA GLN A 55 -0.52 14.77 9.13
C GLN A 55 -0.49 15.59 7.83
N ARG A 56 0.37 15.23 6.86
CA ARG A 56 0.53 15.93 5.58
C ARG A 56 -0.01 15.14 4.40
N THR A 57 0.13 13.81 4.45
CA THR A 57 -0.09 12.87 3.36
C THR A 57 -0.73 11.58 3.90
N ASN A 58 -1.91 11.69 4.49
CA ASN A 58 -2.60 10.55 5.10
C ASN A 58 -3.07 9.56 4.01
N GLY A 59 -2.91 8.25 4.22
CA GLY A 59 -3.46 7.27 3.28
C GLY A 59 -2.95 7.41 1.84
N LEU A 60 -1.65 7.65 1.65
CA LEU A 60 -1.04 7.84 0.33
C LEU A 60 -1.27 6.62 -0.55
N CYS A 61 -1.98 6.80 -1.66
CA CYS A 61 -2.29 5.74 -2.61
C CYS A 61 -1.75 6.07 -3.99
N VAL A 62 -0.99 5.13 -4.54
CA VAL A 62 -0.49 5.13 -5.91
C VAL A 62 -1.28 4.09 -6.69
N MET A 63 -2.01 4.53 -7.71
CA MET A 63 -2.87 3.66 -8.52
C MET A 63 -2.56 3.83 -10.01
N ALA A 64 -2.57 2.72 -10.74
CA ALA A 64 -2.58 2.76 -12.19
C ALA A 64 -3.89 3.40 -12.68
N ARG A 65 -3.77 4.29 -13.66
CA ARG A 65 -4.91 4.93 -14.32
C ARG A 65 -5.67 3.92 -15.17
N GLU A 66 -6.99 4.00 -15.15
CA GLU A 66 -7.88 3.02 -15.77
C GLU A 66 -7.70 2.92 -17.29
N GLU A 67 -7.31 4.02 -17.94
CA GLU A 67 -7.04 4.08 -19.38
C GLU A 67 -5.87 3.18 -19.81
N PHE A 68 -4.93 2.93 -18.90
CA PHE A 68 -3.71 2.13 -19.15
C PHE A 68 -3.75 0.78 -18.44
N TRP A 69 -4.55 0.66 -17.38
CA TRP A 69 -4.77 -0.58 -16.66
C TRP A 69 -6.24 -0.68 -16.23
N PRO A 70 -7.12 -1.13 -17.14
CA PRO A 70 -8.56 -1.19 -16.90
C PRO A 70 -8.91 -2.10 -15.73
N GLU A 71 -10.02 -1.78 -15.08
CA GLU A 71 -10.61 -2.70 -14.12
C GLU A 71 -11.05 -3.99 -14.79
N ALA A 72 -10.76 -5.08 -14.10
CA ALA A 72 -11.20 -6.38 -14.51
C ALA A 72 -12.73 -6.45 -14.38
N GLU A 73 -13.40 -6.91 -15.45
CA GLU A 73 -14.86 -7.09 -15.42
C GLU A 73 -15.26 -8.09 -14.33
N LEU A 74 -16.45 -7.91 -13.76
CA LEU A 74 -16.99 -8.82 -12.77
C LEU A 74 -17.01 -10.25 -13.34
N TYR A 75 -16.47 -11.20 -12.57
CA TYR A 75 -16.31 -12.62 -12.94
C TYR A 75 -15.23 -12.91 -14.01
N SER A 76 -14.43 -11.92 -14.41
CA SER A 76 -13.26 -12.18 -15.25
C SER A 76 -12.24 -13.03 -14.50
N VAL A 77 -11.61 -13.96 -15.23
CA VAL A 77 -10.55 -14.83 -14.72
C VAL A 77 -9.25 -14.46 -15.41
N GLY A 78 -8.23 -14.17 -14.62
CA GLY A 78 -6.92 -13.82 -15.10
C GLY A 78 -5.84 -14.08 -14.05
N PRO A 79 -4.56 -13.92 -14.41
CA PRO A 79 -3.48 -13.98 -13.43
C PRO A 79 -3.72 -12.96 -12.30
N ALA A 80 -3.46 -13.36 -11.05
CA ALA A 80 -3.74 -12.52 -9.87
C ALA A 80 -3.10 -11.12 -9.96
N TRP A 81 -1.89 -11.03 -10.52
CA TRP A 81 -1.17 -9.77 -10.67
C TRP A 81 -1.93 -8.72 -11.48
N THR A 82 -2.83 -9.13 -12.38
CA THR A 82 -3.64 -8.21 -13.20
C THR A 82 -4.62 -7.38 -12.38
N PHE A 83 -4.91 -7.80 -11.15
CA PHE A 83 -5.74 -7.07 -10.19
C PHE A 83 -4.92 -6.17 -9.24
N TRP A 84 -3.58 -6.30 -9.23
CA TRP A 84 -2.66 -5.64 -8.31
C TRP A 84 -2.24 -4.24 -8.78
N ARG A 85 -3.25 -3.38 -8.95
CA ARG A 85 -3.21 -2.10 -9.67
C ARG A 85 -2.64 -0.92 -8.88
N GLY A 86 -2.21 -1.13 -7.64
CA GLY A 86 -1.66 -0.04 -6.86
C GLY A 86 -1.00 -0.46 -5.56
N VAL A 87 -0.45 0.54 -4.89
CA VAL A 87 0.19 0.42 -3.58
C VAL A 87 -0.36 1.53 -2.70
N VAL A 88 -0.66 1.22 -1.45
CA VAL A 88 -1.15 2.21 -0.47
C VAL A 88 -0.29 2.15 0.77
N LEU A 89 0.18 3.32 1.22
CA LEU A 89 0.57 3.54 2.60
C LEU A 89 -0.69 3.85 3.40
N LEU A 90 -0.99 3.02 4.38
CA LEU A 90 -2.24 3.10 5.13
C LEU A 90 -2.32 4.39 5.94
N GLY A 91 -3.51 5.00 5.96
CA GLY A 91 -3.79 6.20 6.71
C GLY A 91 -4.43 5.92 8.06
N PHE A 92 -4.35 6.87 8.98
CA PHE A 92 -5.16 6.85 10.18
C PHE A 92 -6.54 7.45 9.89
N ASP A 93 -7.56 6.99 10.60
CA ASP A 93 -8.95 7.33 10.32
C ASP A 93 -9.18 8.85 10.17
N SER A 94 -9.86 9.20 9.08
CA SER A 94 -10.38 10.53 8.78
C SER A 94 -11.66 10.39 7.95
N PRO A 95 -12.56 11.41 7.92
CA PRO A 95 -13.85 11.30 7.25
C PRO A 95 -13.79 10.93 5.77
N ASP A 96 -12.71 11.34 5.08
CA ASP A 96 -12.53 11.13 3.64
C ASP A 96 -11.54 10.00 3.31
N LEU A 97 -11.00 9.32 4.33
CA LEU A 97 -10.15 8.14 4.13
C LEU A 97 -11.06 6.91 3.93
N PRO A 98 -11.00 6.22 2.79
CA PRO A 98 -11.79 5.02 2.60
C PRO A 98 -11.30 3.89 3.52
N GLU A 99 -12.23 3.06 3.98
CA GLU A 99 -11.98 1.95 4.92
C GLU A 99 -10.83 1.04 4.44
N TRP A 100 -10.77 0.72 3.15
CA TRP A 100 -9.72 -0.14 2.62
C TRP A 100 -8.31 0.48 2.74
N ALA A 101 -8.18 1.79 2.91
CA ALA A 101 -6.91 2.50 3.10
C ALA A 101 -6.61 2.80 4.58
N SER A 102 -7.49 2.39 5.51
CA SER A 102 -7.32 2.64 6.94
C SER A 102 -6.39 1.61 7.61
N VAL A 103 -5.55 2.10 8.52
CA VAL A 103 -4.78 1.29 9.48
C VAL A 103 -5.72 0.46 10.36
N THR A 104 -6.81 1.05 10.87
CA THR A 104 -7.77 0.39 11.76
C THR A 104 -8.41 -0.82 11.07
N ALA A 105 -8.92 -0.65 9.85
CA ALA A 105 -9.50 -1.75 9.08
C ALA A 105 -8.46 -2.83 8.72
N ALA A 106 -7.19 -2.45 8.52
CA ALA A 106 -6.12 -3.41 8.33
C ALA A 106 -5.78 -4.18 9.62
N CYS A 107 -5.84 -3.53 10.79
CA CYS A 107 -5.67 -4.19 12.09
C CYS A 107 -6.78 -5.22 12.34
N GLU A 108 -8.03 -4.88 12.03
CA GLU A 108 -9.17 -5.79 12.15
C GLU A 108 -8.98 -7.02 11.25
N ARG A 109 -8.55 -6.81 9.99
CA ARG A 109 -8.23 -7.92 9.09
C ARG A 109 -7.11 -8.81 9.62
N LEU A 110 -6.05 -8.24 10.20
CA LEU A 110 -4.99 -9.03 10.83
C LEU A 110 -5.51 -9.84 12.03
N ALA A 111 -6.43 -9.28 12.81
CA ALA A 111 -7.05 -9.97 13.93
C ALA A 111 -7.89 -11.19 13.48
N ASP A 112 -8.51 -11.15 12.30
CA ASP A 112 -9.20 -12.32 11.72
C ASP A 112 -8.27 -13.51 11.46
N TYR A 113 -6.97 -13.25 11.25
CA TYR A 113 -5.91 -14.25 11.13
C TYR A 113 -5.19 -14.53 12.45
N GLU A 114 -5.74 -14.06 13.59
CA GLU A 114 -5.14 -14.14 14.92
C GLU A 114 -3.75 -13.46 15.02
N VAL A 115 -3.44 -12.56 14.08
CA VAL A 115 -2.20 -11.79 14.07
C VAL A 115 -2.31 -10.59 14.99
N THR A 116 -1.39 -10.48 15.95
CA THR A 116 -1.31 -9.37 16.91
C THR A 116 0.11 -8.83 17.01
N GLY A 117 0.27 -7.62 17.55
CA GLY A 117 1.60 -7.01 17.74
C GLY A 117 2.27 -6.55 16.45
N VAL A 118 1.47 -6.30 15.41
CA VAL A 118 1.90 -5.69 14.14
C VAL A 118 1.07 -4.43 13.89
N LEU A 119 1.75 -3.33 13.57
CA LEU A 119 1.14 -2.11 13.05
C LEU A 119 1.16 -2.17 11.52
N PRO A 120 0.02 -2.36 10.84
CA PRO A 120 -0.04 -2.43 9.38
C PRO A 120 0.15 -1.03 8.79
N LEU A 121 1.05 -0.88 7.83
CA LEU A 121 1.41 0.41 7.23
C LEU A 121 1.35 0.45 5.71
N MET A 122 1.36 -0.71 5.03
CA MET A 122 1.36 -0.77 3.57
C MET A 122 0.66 -2.03 3.07
N LYS A 123 0.00 -1.93 1.92
CA LYS A 123 -0.47 -3.08 1.15
C LYS A 123 -0.49 -2.79 -0.35
N VAL A 124 -0.58 -3.85 -1.13
CA VAL A 124 -0.88 -3.78 -2.56
C VAL A 124 -2.39 -3.80 -2.76
N VAL A 125 -2.92 -2.87 -3.55
CA VAL A 125 -4.36 -2.80 -3.86
C VAL A 125 -4.72 -3.96 -4.77
N GLY A 126 -5.69 -4.77 -4.35
CA GLY A 126 -6.11 -6.00 -5.06
C GLY A 126 -5.37 -7.25 -4.57
N ASP A 127 -4.30 -7.12 -3.80
CA ASP A 127 -3.71 -8.22 -3.05
C ASP A 127 -4.29 -8.25 -1.63
N GLY A 128 -5.23 -9.16 -1.40
CA GLY A 128 -5.87 -9.33 -0.09
C GLY A 128 -5.03 -10.10 0.92
N ASN A 129 -3.91 -10.68 0.49
CA ASN A 129 -3.21 -11.71 1.26
C ASN A 129 -1.99 -11.18 2.02
N ILE A 130 -1.41 -10.06 1.57
CA ILE A 130 -0.14 -9.55 2.08
C ILE A 130 -0.30 -8.13 2.65
N ILE A 131 0.19 -7.95 3.87
CA ILE A 131 0.27 -6.65 4.55
C ILE A 131 1.69 -6.46 5.07
N TRP A 132 2.26 -5.27 4.83
CA TRP A 132 3.52 -4.87 5.42
C TRP A 132 3.30 -3.88 6.55
N GLY A 133 4.14 -3.97 7.57
CA GLY A 133 3.97 -3.19 8.79
C GLY A 133 5.23 -3.17 9.63
N LEU A 134 5.06 -2.83 10.90
CA LEU A 134 6.11 -2.86 11.91
C LEU A 134 5.71 -3.74 13.09
N ASP A 135 6.66 -4.50 13.64
CA ASP A 135 6.48 -5.16 14.92
C ASP A 135 6.70 -4.22 16.11
N LYS A 136 6.53 -4.73 17.34
CA LYS A 136 6.72 -3.97 18.59
C LYS A 136 8.11 -3.35 18.76
N SER A 137 9.14 -3.88 18.09
CA SER A 137 10.50 -3.29 18.09
C SER A 137 10.69 -2.21 17.03
N GLY A 138 9.67 -1.95 16.20
CA GLY A 138 9.78 -1.07 15.04
C GLY A 138 10.50 -1.72 13.86
N THR A 139 10.65 -3.06 13.85
CA THR A 139 11.25 -3.79 12.75
C THR A 139 10.21 -4.02 11.65
N PRO A 140 10.54 -3.77 10.38
CA PRO A 140 9.65 -4.08 9.27
C PRO A 140 9.30 -5.56 9.20
N VAL A 141 8.03 -5.83 8.99
CA VAL A 141 7.48 -7.19 8.83
C VAL A 141 6.58 -7.25 7.62
N GLU A 142 6.55 -8.43 7.02
CA GLU A 142 5.53 -8.87 6.08
C GLU A 142 4.61 -9.86 6.80
N VAL A 143 3.31 -9.72 6.61
CA VAL A 143 2.32 -10.68 7.08
C VAL A 143 1.63 -11.27 5.86
N ALA A 144 1.75 -12.59 5.70
CA ALA A 144 1.13 -13.35 4.62
C ALA A 144 0.46 -14.59 5.21
N GLU A 145 -0.83 -14.80 4.92
CA GLU A 145 -1.59 -15.97 5.39
C GLU A 145 -1.55 -16.19 6.92
N GLY A 146 -1.45 -15.10 7.70
CA GLY A 146 -1.33 -15.15 9.16
C GLY A 146 0.09 -15.35 9.69
N GLU A 147 1.08 -15.58 8.82
CA GLU A 147 2.47 -15.73 9.21
C GLU A 147 3.22 -14.39 9.18
N ILE A 148 3.94 -14.09 10.26
CA ILE A 148 4.75 -12.86 10.37
C ILE A 148 6.20 -13.19 10.00
N THR A 149 6.71 -12.55 8.95
CA THR A 149 8.11 -12.62 8.53
C THR A 149 8.81 -11.29 8.76
N ARG A 150 9.88 -11.29 9.56
CA ARG A 150 10.74 -10.11 9.75
C ARG A 150 11.58 -9.85 8.51
N LEU A 151 11.58 -8.60 8.06
CA LEU A 151 12.34 -8.17 6.91
C LEU A 151 13.67 -7.55 7.36
N PRO A 152 14.79 -7.84 6.67
CA PRO A 152 16.10 -7.29 7.02
C PRO A 152 16.28 -5.83 6.55
N ALA A 153 15.37 -5.33 5.70
CA ALA A 153 15.44 -4.01 5.09
C ALA A 153 14.63 -2.97 5.89
N ASP A 154 14.94 -1.69 5.67
CA ASP A 154 14.16 -0.57 6.21
C ASP A 154 12.78 -0.49 5.53
N PHE A 155 11.78 0.04 6.23
CA PHE A 155 10.40 0.12 5.72
C PHE A 155 10.28 0.88 4.38
N THR A 156 11.09 1.93 4.19
CA THR A 156 11.12 2.68 2.93
C THR A 156 11.68 1.87 1.76
N VAL A 157 12.57 0.91 2.03
CA VAL A 157 13.07 -0.02 1.01
C VAL A 157 11.97 -1.00 0.62
N CYS A 158 11.20 -1.51 1.59
CA CYS A 158 10.03 -2.34 1.30
C CYS A 158 9.02 -1.59 0.43
N TYR A 159 8.76 -0.31 0.72
CA TYR A 159 7.88 0.53 -0.11
C TYR A 159 8.42 0.72 -1.53
N GLU A 160 9.71 1.03 -1.67
CA GLU A 160 10.38 1.16 -2.97
C GLU A 160 10.26 -0.11 -3.81
N GLU A 161 10.42 -1.28 -3.21
CA GLU A 161 10.24 -2.58 -3.88
C GLU A 161 8.81 -2.75 -4.40
N GLN A 162 7.80 -2.38 -3.61
CA GLN A 162 6.39 -2.46 -4.07
C GLN A 162 6.08 -1.47 -5.19
N ILE A 163 6.66 -0.27 -5.16
CA ILE A 163 6.53 0.73 -6.22
C ILE A 163 7.20 0.25 -7.52
N ARG A 164 8.40 -0.34 -7.42
CA ARG A 164 9.08 -0.94 -8.57
C ARG A 164 8.26 -2.10 -9.16
N GLY A 165 7.78 -3.00 -8.32
CA GLY A 165 6.91 -4.09 -8.74
C GLY A 165 5.61 -3.62 -9.38
N LEU A 166 5.05 -2.48 -8.93
CA LEU A 166 3.89 -1.86 -9.57
C LEU A 166 4.21 -1.36 -10.98
N ALA A 167 5.37 -0.71 -11.17
CA ALA A 167 5.82 -0.24 -12.48
C ALA A 167 6.08 -1.38 -13.47
N GLU A 168 6.68 -2.48 -12.99
CA GLU A 168 6.90 -3.71 -13.75
C GLU A 168 5.56 -4.30 -14.21
N ARG A 169 4.62 -4.53 -13.29
CA ARG A 169 3.28 -5.05 -13.63
C ARG A 169 2.51 -4.14 -14.60
N GLN A 170 2.70 -2.81 -14.52
CA GLN A 170 2.07 -1.89 -15.46
C GLN A 170 2.62 -2.05 -16.88
N SER A 171 3.93 -2.26 -17.02
CA SER A 171 4.56 -2.54 -18.31
C SER A 171 4.03 -3.86 -18.89
N GLU A 172 3.97 -4.91 -18.06
CA GLU A 172 3.39 -6.21 -18.45
C GLU A 172 1.92 -6.09 -18.85
N MET A 173 1.12 -5.27 -18.15
CA MET A 173 -0.28 -5.04 -18.51
C MET A 173 -0.41 -4.38 -19.88
N MET A 174 0.43 -3.38 -20.18
CA MET A 174 0.41 -2.70 -21.47
C MET A 174 0.74 -3.65 -22.62
N GLU A 175 1.74 -4.52 -22.44
CA GLU A 175 2.09 -5.56 -23.41
C GLU A 175 0.91 -6.52 -23.63
N ARG A 176 0.31 -7.01 -22.54
CA ARG A 176 -0.86 -7.90 -22.58
C ARG A 176 -2.04 -7.27 -23.34
N ILE A 177 -2.35 -6.01 -23.09
CA ILE A 177 -3.43 -5.28 -23.79
C ILE A 177 -3.10 -5.14 -25.28
N ALA A 178 -1.84 -4.86 -25.62
CA ALA A 178 -1.41 -4.75 -27.02
C ALA A 178 -1.54 -6.09 -27.76
N GLU A 179 -1.19 -7.21 -27.11
CA GLU A 179 -1.34 -8.55 -27.66
C GLU A 179 -2.81 -8.91 -27.91
N GLN A 180 -3.69 -8.60 -26.97
CA GLN A 180 -5.14 -8.84 -27.10
C GLN A 180 -5.78 -8.04 -28.24
N LYS A 181 -5.27 -6.84 -28.53
CA LYS A 181 -5.74 -5.98 -29.63
C LYS A 181 -5.18 -6.39 -30.99
N ARG A 182 -4.19 -7.28 -31.05
CA ARG A 182 -3.61 -7.72 -32.31
C ARG A 182 -4.59 -8.66 -33.02
N PRO A 183 -5.06 -8.34 -34.25
CA PRO A 183 -5.96 -9.23 -34.97
C PRO A 183 -5.30 -10.60 -35.14
N ALA A 184 -6.07 -11.67 -34.95
CA ALA A 184 -5.61 -13.01 -35.29
C ALA A 184 -5.19 -13.00 -36.77
N ALA A 185 -3.93 -13.32 -37.04
CA ALA A 185 -3.47 -13.49 -38.41
C ALA A 185 -4.22 -14.70 -38.99
N GLU A 186 -5.13 -14.45 -39.92
CA GLU A 186 -5.71 -15.47 -40.81
C GLU A 186 -4.67 -16.00 -41.79
#